data_AF-A0A507ZRN1-F1
#
_entry.id   AF-A0A507ZRN1-F1
#
_cell.length_a   1.000
_cell.length_b   1.000
_cell.length_c   1.000
_cell.angle_alpha   90.00
_cell.angle_beta   90.00
_cell.angle_gamma   90.00
#
_symmetry.space_group_name_H-M   'P 1'
#
loop_
_entity.id
_entity.type
_entity.pdbx_description
1 polymer ?
#
loop_
_entity_poly.entity_id
_entity_poly.type
_entity_poly.pdbx_seq_one_letter_code
_entity_poly.pdbx_strand_id
1 'polypeptide(L)'
;MIEFYSDGKSEDNGLEFVFHSSDHIRYENGIRVSGPHKGAPRAIKVEPNITGGDGLTVTLFNTDGGQPSVQMAPKQMKIQSADNEKIELVGFGTDQMGASFSDYGLSIYHNQGKLRKCVLHMFDRNVDIEYLK
;
A
#
# COMPACT_ATOMS: atom_id res chain seq x y z
N MET A 1 11.85 -10.73 -16.56
CA MET A 1 11.63 -9.58 -17.46
C MET A 1 10.23 -9.10 -17.15
N ILE A 2 10.07 -7.94 -16.53
CA ILE A 2 8.76 -7.42 -16.13
C ILE A 2 8.55 -6.16 -16.97
N GLU A 3 7.55 -6.19 -17.85
CA GLU A 3 7.15 -5.10 -18.74
C GLU A 3 5.94 -4.37 -18.16
N PHE A 4 6.04 -3.05 -17.96
CA PHE A 4 4.93 -2.09 -18.00
C PHE A 4 5.57 -0.76 -18.47
N TYR A 5 5.07 0.01 -19.45
CA TYR A 5 3.70 0.35 -19.82
C TYR A 5 3.59 0.60 -21.33
N SER A 6 2.44 0.26 -21.94
CA SER A 6 2.00 0.80 -23.22
C SER A 6 0.97 1.91 -23.01
N ASP A 7 1.08 2.93 -23.84
CA ASP A 7 0.27 4.13 -23.95
C ASP A 7 -1.26 3.87 -23.95
N GLY A 8 -2.03 4.71 -23.25
CA GLY A 8 -3.46 4.92 -23.47
C GLY A 8 -4.44 3.79 -23.11
N LYS A 9 -4.84 3.73 -21.82
CA LYS A 9 -6.16 3.40 -21.22
C LYS A 9 -5.92 2.80 -19.84
N SER A 10 -6.37 3.50 -18.79
CA SER A 10 -6.25 3.06 -17.40
C SER A 10 -7.25 1.93 -17.10
N GLU A 11 -6.94 0.73 -17.57
CA GLU A 11 -7.48 -0.48 -16.97
C GLU A 11 -6.60 -0.84 -15.77
N ASP A 12 -7.24 -1.08 -14.63
CA ASP A 12 -6.68 -1.47 -13.32
C ASP A 12 -5.87 -2.80 -13.34
N ASN A 13 -5.59 -3.34 -14.53
CA ASN A 13 -5.14 -4.71 -14.79
C ASN A 13 -3.62 -4.93 -14.68
N GLY A 14 -2.83 -3.93 -14.29
CA GLY A 14 -1.35 -4.01 -14.35
C GLY A 14 -0.58 -3.89 -13.05
N LEU A 15 -1.20 -3.44 -11.95
CA LEU A 15 -0.44 -3.13 -10.73
C LEU A 15 -0.37 -4.35 -9.79
N GLU A 16 0.71 -5.12 -9.91
CA GLU A 16 0.99 -6.24 -9.01
C GLU A 16 2.45 -6.21 -8.53
N PHE A 17 2.66 -6.14 -7.21
CA PHE A 17 3.99 -6.19 -6.62
C PHE A 17 3.98 -6.55 -5.13
N VAL A 18 5.16 -6.94 -4.62
CA VAL A 18 5.46 -7.01 -3.18
C VAL A 18 6.59 -6.02 -2.87
N PHE A 19 6.34 -5.07 -1.98
CA PHE A 19 7.33 -4.15 -1.46
C PHE A 19 7.79 -4.62 -0.09
N HIS A 20 9.05 -5.02 0.02
CA HIS A 20 9.70 -5.35 1.28
C HIS A 20 10.33 -4.13 1.92
N SER A 21 10.06 -3.95 3.20
CA SER A 21 10.51 -2.84 4.01
C SER A 21 11.23 -3.37 5.24
N SER A 22 12.43 -2.85 5.52
CA SER A 22 13.22 -3.24 6.69
C SER A 22 12.73 -2.59 7.98
N ASP A 23 12.00 -1.48 7.87
CA ASP A 23 11.55 -0.65 8.99
C ASP A 23 10.40 0.27 8.59
N HIS A 24 9.71 0.87 9.55
CA HIS A 24 8.66 1.83 9.29
C HIS A 24 8.73 3.04 10.24
N ILE A 25 8.20 4.18 9.78
CA ILE A 25 8.09 5.41 10.55
C ILE A 25 6.62 5.79 10.62
N ARG A 26 6.11 6.10 11.81
CA ARG A 26 4.72 6.50 12.03
C ARG A 26 4.63 7.99 12.30
N TYR A 27 3.70 8.63 11.62
CA TYR A 27 3.31 10.01 11.84
C TYR A 27 1.85 10.06 12.28
N GLU A 28 1.54 10.91 13.26
CA GLU A 28 0.19 11.24 13.68
C GLU A 28 0.04 12.75 13.63
N ASN A 29 -0.96 13.24 12.90
CA ASN A 29 -1.13 14.67 12.64
C ASN A 29 0.13 15.32 12.03
N GLY A 30 0.83 14.60 11.15
CA GLY A 30 2.08 15.04 10.54
C GLY A 30 3.30 15.03 11.48
N ILE A 31 3.14 14.66 12.74
CA ILE A 31 4.23 14.59 13.72
C ILE A 31 4.73 13.16 13.80
N ARG A 32 6.05 12.95 13.67
CA ARG A 32 6.66 11.63 13.86
C ARG A 32 6.52 11.19 15.32
N VAL A 33 5.82 10.08 15.55
CA VAL A 33 5.60 9.51 16.90
C VAL A 33 6.33 8.18 17.13
N SER A 34 6.73 7.47 16.06
CA SER A 34 7.39 6.17 16.17
C SER A 34 8.32 5.90 15.00
N GLY A 35 9.30 5.04 15.24
CA GLY A 35 10.32 4.65 14.26
C GLY A 35 11.41 5.70 14.03
N PRO A 36 12.50 5.35 13.32
CA PRO A 36 12.82 3.99 12.86
C PRO A 36 13.14 3.06 14.04
N HIS A 37 12.77 1.79 13.91
CA HIS A 37 12.91 0.74 14.93
C HIS A 37 14.20 -0.07 14.82
N LYS A 38 14.99 0.10 13.74
CA LYS A 38 16.20 -0.69 13.42
C LYS A 38 15.93 -2.19 13.31
N GLY A 39 14.71 -2.57 12.89
CA GLY A 39 14.30 -3.97 12.78
C GLY A 39 12.82 -4.15 13.08
N ALA A 40 11.96 -3.67 12.16
CA ALA A 40 10.53 -3.92 12.22
C ALA A 40 10.00 -4.23 10.80
N PRO A 41 10.45 -5.36 10.21
CA PRO A 41 10.28 -5.61 8.79
C PRO A 41 8.81 -5.87 8.45
N ARG A 42 8.38 -5.27 7.34
CA ARG A 42 7.02 -5.38 6.81
C ARG A 42 7.08 -5.65 5.33
N ALA A 43 6.01 -6.24 4.79
CA ALA A 43 5.81 -6.30 3.35
C ALA A 43 4.44 -5.75 2.99
N ILE A 44 4.35 -5.04 1.88
CA ILE A 44 3.09 -4.59 1.28
C ILE A 44 2.92 -5.34 -0.03
N LYS A 45 1.82 -6.06 -0.16
CA LYS A 45 1.42 -6.67 -1.43
C LYS A 45 0.27 -5.87 -2.03
N VAL A 46 0.42 -5.53 -3.30
CA VAL A 46 -0.66 -4.99 -4.14
C VAL A 46 -0.89 -6.02 -5.24
N GLU A 47 -2.13 -6.42 -5.43
CA GLU A 47 -2.54 -7.40 -6.42
C GLU A 47 -3.96 -7.09 -6.92
N PRO A 48 -4.40 -7.65 -8.08
CA PRO A 48 -5.80 -7.57 -8.50
C PRO A 48 -6.75 -8.05 -7.40
N ASN A 49 -7.98 -7.52 -7.38
CA ASN A 49 -8.95 -7.81 -6.34
C ASN A 49 -9.13 -9.32 -6.07
N ILE A 50 -8.68 -9.79 -4.89
CA ILE A 50 -8.67 -11.21 -4.54
C ILE A 50 -10.07 -11.78 -4.25
N THR A 51 -11.05 -10.90 -4.04
CA THR A 51 -12.45 -11.28 -3.88
C THR A 51 -13.22 -11.28 -5.19
N GLY A 52 -12.54 -10.99 -6.31
CA GLY A 52 -13.14 -10.76 -7.61
C GLY A 52 -13.71 -9.35 -7.75
N GLY A 53 -13.90 -8.92 -9.00
CA GLY A 53 -14.41 -7.59 -9.34
C GLY A 53 -13.30 -6.55 -9.56
N ASP A 54 -13.71 -5.29 -9.63
CA ASP A 54 -12.82 -4.15 -9.90
C ASP A 54 -11.91 -3.86 -8.71
N GLY A 55 -10.81 -3.14 -8.94
CA GLY A 55 -9.92 -2.69 -7.89
C GLY A 55 -8.71 -3.59 -7.69
N LEU A 56 -7.92 -3.16 -6.71
CA LEU A 56 -6.77 -3.83 -6.19
C LEU A 56 -7.04 -4.27 -4.75
N THR A 57 -6.38 -5.32 -4.33
CA THR A 57 -6.25 -5.68 -2.91
C THR A 57 -4.88 -5.27 -2.41
N VAL A 58 -4.86 -4.51 -1.32
CA VAL A 58 -3.65 -4.14 -0.59
C VAL A 58 -3.60 -4.93 0.72
N THR A 59 -2.52 -5.68 0.92
CA THR A 59 -2.29 -6.47 2.13
C THR A 59 -0.96 -6.09 2.78
N LEU A 60 -0.99 -5.81 4.08
CA LEU A 60 0.20 -5.56 4.89
C LEU A 60 0.57 -6.81 5.70
N PHE A 61 1.83 -7.22 5.61
CA PHE A 61 2.38 -8.36 6.32
C PHE A 61 3.40 -7.90 7.36
N ASN A 62 3.30 -8.45 8.57
CA ASN A 62 4.41 -8.55 9.50
C ASN A 62 5.32 -9.70 9.05
N THR A 63 6.57 -9.38 8.70
CA THR A 63 7.57 -10.38 8.26
C THR A 63 8.64 -10.63 9.31
N ASP A 64 8.46 -10.08 10.51
CA ASP A 64 9.31 -10.38 11.66
C ASP A 64 9.11 -11.83 12.13
N GLY A 65 10.19 -12.47 12.59
CA GLY A 65 10.15 -13.88 13.03
C GLY A 65 10.09 -14.93 11.90
N GLY A 66 10.29 -14.54 10.64
CA GLY A 66 10.54 -15.45 9.51
C GLY A 66 9.31 -16.10 8.86
N GLN A 67 8.12 -16.02 9.47
CA GLN A 67 6.85 -16.42 8.86
C GLN A 67 5.94 -15.21 8.70
N PRO A 68 5.67 -14.76 7.45
CA PRO A 68 4.79 -13.62 7.21
C PRO A 68 3.38 -13.84 7.77
N SER A 69 2.88 -12.86 8.51
CA SER A 69 1.50 -12.83 9.02
C SER A 69 0.79 -11.56 8.59
N VAL A 70 -0.48 -11.67 8.22
CA VAL A 70 -1.29 -10.52 7.83
C VAL A 70 -1.51 -9.64 9.07
N GLN A 71 -1.08 -8.37 9.00
CA GLN A 71 -1.13 -7.45 10.14
C GLN A 71 -2.48 -6.74 10.24
N MET A 72 -3.16 -6.55 9.12
CA MET A 72 -4.50 -5.97 9.05
C MET A 72 -5.32 -6.63 7.94
N ALA A 73 -6.64 -6.64 8.10
CA ALA A 73 -7.54 -7.15 7.06
C ALA A 73 -7.23 -6.47 5.71
N PRO A 74 -7.10 -7.23 4.61
CA PRO A 74 -6.84 -6.68 3.28
C PRO A 74 -7.84 -5.58 2.92
N LYS A 75 -7.36 -4.56 2.20
CA LYS A 75 -8.15 -3.38 1.84
C LYS A 75 -8.35 -3.36 0.33
N GLN A 76 -9.61 -3.21 -0.10
CA GLN A 76 -9.94 -2.96 -1.49
C GLN A 76 -9.62 -1.50 -1.81
N MET A 77 -8.86 -1.26 -2.88
CA MET A 77 -8.45 0.09 -3.31
C MET A 77 -8.57 0.26 -4.82
N LYS A 78 -8.68 1.51 -5.29
CA LYS A 78 -8.60 1.89 -6.70
C LYS A 78 -7.51 2.92 -6.90
N ILE A 79 -6.92 2.94 -8.10
CA ILE A 79 -6.00 4.01 -8.50
C ILE A 79 -6.78 5.32 -8.56
N GLN A 80 -6.38 6.29 -7.74
CA GLN A 80 -6.88 7.65 -7.73
C GLN A 80 -6.08 8.54 -8.69
N SER A 81 -4.76 8.41 -8.66
CA SER A 81 -3.83 9.15 -9.51
C SER A 81 -2.58 8.33 -9.78
N ALA A 82 -1.91 8.62 -10.89
CA ALA A 82 -0.62 8.03 -11.23
C ALA A 82 0.18 9.00 -12.10
N ASP A 83 1.46 9.17 -11.78
CA ASP A 83 2.43 9.89 -12.59
C ASP A 83 3.77 9.13 -12.66
N ASN A 84 4.84 9.78 -13.13
CA ASN A 84 6.14 9.14 -13.32
C ASN A 84 6.88 8.82 -12.01
N GLU A 85 6.46 9.40 -10.89
CA GLU A 85 7.12 9.32 -9.58
C GLU A 85 6.24 8.66 -8.51
N LYS A 86 4.91 8.69 -8.68
CA LYS A 86 3.97 8.31 -7.64
C LYS A 86 2.67 7.73 -8.21
N ILE A 87 2.17 6.69 -7.55
CA ILE A 87 0.80 6.17 -7.70
C ILE A 87 0.07 6.36 -6.38
N GLU A 88 -1.16 6.87 -6.42
CA GLU A 88 -2.05 6.99 -5.27
C GLU A 88 -3.21 6.03 -5.39
N LEU A 89 -3.40 5.20 -4.37
CA LEU A 89 -4.55 4.33 -4.22
C LEU A 89 -5.46 4.89 -3.11
N VAL A 90 -6.77 4.82 -3.33
CA VAL A 90 -7.79 5.15 -2.33
C VAL A 90 -8.67 3.92 -2.09
N GLY A 91 -8.97 3.63 -0.82
CA GLY A 91 -9.86 2.54 -0.49
C GLY A 91 -11.30 2.82 -0.90
N PHE A 92 -12.04 1.76 -1.24
CA PHE A 92 -13.44 1.85 -1.64
C PHE A 92 -14.23 0.64 -1.16
N GLY A 93 -15.51 0.80 -0.86
CA GLY A 93 -16.35 -0.25 -0.30
C GLY A 93 -16.18 -0.41 1.21
N THR A 94 -16.65 -1.53 1.74
CA THR A 94 -16.64 -1.83 3.18
C THR A 94 -16.21 -3.26 3.43
N ASP A 95 -15.68 -3.54 4.62
CA ASP A 95 -15.48 -4.91 5.07
C ASP A 95 -16.79 -5.61 5.47
N GLN A 96 -16.70 -6.88 5.87
CA GLN A 96 -17.86 -7.69 6.29
C GLN A 96 -18.57 -7.15 7.54
N MET A 97 -17.90 -6.31 8.34
CA MET A 97 -18.45 -5.68 9.54
C MET A 97 -18.96 -4.25 9.27
N GLY A 98 -18.86 -3.78 8.02
CA GLY A 98 -19.33 -2.46 7.59
C GLY A 98 -18.31 -1.32 7.80
N ALA A 99 -17.07 -1.62 8.18
CA ALA A 99 -16.04 -0.59 8.27
C ALA A 99 -15.61 -0.15 6.87
N SER A 100 -15.48 1.16 6.65
CA SER A 100 -15.18 1.70 5.32
C SER A 100 -13.72 1.46 4.95
N PHE A 101 -13.48 1.04 3.70
CA PHE A 101 -12.15 1.05 3.15
C PHE A 101 -11.69 2.46 2.76
N SER A 102 -12.61 3.42 2.57
CA SER A 102 -12.28 4.82 2.27
C SER A 102 -11.45 5.53 3.35
N ASP A 103 -11.38 4.94 4.55
CA ASP A 103 -10.53 5.43 5.63
C ASP A 103 -9.04 5.14 5.36
N TYR A 104 -8.72 4.42 4.29
CA TYR A 104 -7.37 4.00 3.94
C TYR A 104 -6.96 4.48 2.54
N GLY A 105 -5.67 4.75 2.38
CA GLY A 105 -5.03 4.98 1.09
C GLY A 105 -3.59 4.48 1.06
N LEU A 106 -3.01 4.37 -0.13
CA LEU A 106 -1.61 3.97 -0.30
C LEU A 106 -0.93 4.87 -1.33
N SER A 107 0.11 5.60 -0.92
CA SER A 107 1.03 6.24 -1.86
C SER A 107 2.20 5.32 -2.16
N ILE A 108 2.47 5.07 -3.43
CA ILE A 108 3.55 4.22 -3.93
C ILE A 108 4.54 5.12 -4.67
N TYR A 109 5.73 5.31 -4.10
CA TYR A 109 6.78 6.12 -4.71
C TYR A 109 7.71 5.23 -5.53
N HIS A 110 7.95 5.61 -6.78
CA HIS A 110 8.84 4.91 -7.70
C HIS A 110 9.70 5.89 -8.49
N ASN A 111 10.82 5.39 -9.03
CA ASN A 111 11.62 6.12 -9.98
C ASN A 111 12.10 5.15 -11.05
N GLN A 112 11.77 5.42 -12.32
CA GLN A 112 12.08 4.54 -13.46
C GLN A 112 11.61 3.09 -13.20
N GLY A 113 10.38 2.93 -12.71
CA GLY A 113 9.80 1.63 -12.37
C GLY A 113 10.35 0.95 -11.11
N LYS A 114 11.35 1.53 -10.44
CA LYS A 114 11.89 0.98 -9.18
C LYS A 114 11.15 1.55 -7.97
N LEU A 115 10.45 0.70 -7.24
CA LEU A 115 9.81 1.05 -5.97
C LEU A 115 10.84 1.55 -4.94
N ARG A 116 10.51 2.68 -4.31
CA ARG A 116 11.36 3.39 -3.33
C ARG A 116 10.79 3.35 -1.93
N LYS A 117 9.52 3.72 -1.79
CA LYS A 117 8.80 3.85 -0.52
C LYS A 117 7.33 3.60 -0.77
N CYS A 118 6.65 3.03 0.21
CA CYS A 118 5.19 3.06 0.29
C CYS A 118 4.76 3.84 1.53
N VAL A 119 3.65 4.55 1.46
CA VAL A 119 3.05 5.23 2.61
C VAL A 119 1.61 4.78 2.73
N LEU A 120 1.29 4.10 3.84
CA LEU A 120 -0.10 3.79 4.19
C LEU A 120 -0.70 5.01 4.88
N HIS A 121 -1.84 5.45 4.38
CA HIS A 121 -2.64 6.53 4.94
C HIS A 121 -3.83 5.93 5.69
N MET A 122 -4.05 6.35 6.93
CA MET A 122 -5.27 6.08 7.70
C MET A 122 -5.94 7.43 8.00
N PHE A 123 -6.86 7.81 7.09
CA PHE A 123 -7.47 9.14 7.06
C PHE A 123 -8.35 9.40 8.29
N ASP A 124 -9.06 8.38 8.78
CA ASP A 124 -9.93 8.45 9.97
C ASP A 124 -9.19 8.91 11.23
N ARG A 125 -7.89 8.59 11.32
CA ARG A 125 -7.03 8.88 12.48
C ARG A 125 -5.96 9.92 12.21
N ASN A 126 -5.87 10.41 10.96
CA ASN A 126 -4.80 11.29 10.51
C ASN A 126 -3.41 10.68 10.78
N VAL A 127 -3.24 9.41 10.40
CA VAL A 127 -2.00 8.64 10.61
C VAL A 127 -1.40 8.24 9.27
N ASP A 128 -0.09 8.45 9.15
CA ASP A 128 0.71 7.94 8.05
C ASP A 128 1.75 6.94 8.56
N ILE A 129 1.94 5.84 7.83
CA ILE A 129 3.01 4.89 8.09
C ILE A 129 3.87 4.77 6.84
N GLU A 130 5.10 5.26 6.93
CA GLU A 130 6.10 5.21 5.86
C GLU A 130 6.91 3.91 5.94
N TYR A 131 6.95 3.16 4.85
CA TYR A 131 7.70 1.92 4.68
C TYR A 131 8.87 2.15 3.74
N LEU A 132 10.08 2.02 4.28
CA LEU A 132 11.35 2.30 3.59
C LEU A 132 12.07 0.98 3.28
N LYS A 133 12.85 0.96 2.19
CA LYS A 133 13.78 -0.15 1.92
C LYS A 133 14.89 -0.19 2.97
#